data_AF-A0A8J2TGE6-F1
#
_entry.id   AF-A0A8J2TGE6-F1
#
_cell.length_a   1.000
_cell.length_b   1.000
_cell.length_c   1.000
_cell.angle_alpha   90.00
_cell.angle_beta   90.00
_cell.angle_gamma   90.00
#
_symmetry.space_group_name_H-M   'P 1'
#
loop_
_entity.id
_entity.type
_entity.pdbx_description
1 polymer ?
#
loop_
_entity_poly.entity_id
_entity_poly.type
_entity_poly.pdbx_seq_one_letter_code
_entity_poly.pdbx_strand_id
1 'polypeptide(L)' 'MFIHEYKAYGQAPSRSSKGHLKVSRQREEFAKEKALRIIQSNDLVAYQDLKVKNLVRNSKLAKSINDVAWSQLRK' A
#
# COMPACT_ATOMS: atom_id res chain seq x y z
N MET A 1 -26.52 18.92 28.96
CA MET A 1 -25.50 19.74 28.26
C MET A 1 -24.75 18.81 27.32
N PHE A 2 -25.32 18.61 26.13
CA PHE A 2 -24.82 17.69 25.11
C PHE A 2 -23.65 18.35 24.39
N ILE A 3 -22.43 17.85 24.58
CA ILE A 3 -21.31 18.18 23.69
C ILE A 3 -21.48 17.36 22.42
N HIS A 4 -22.20 17.95 21.48
CA HIS A 4 -22.31 17.48 20.12
C HIS A 4 -20.92 17.41 19.47
N GLU A 5 -20.66 16.22 18.93
CA GLU A 5 -19.72 15.87 17.88
C GLU A 5 -19.47 17.02 16.88
N TYR A 6 -18.34 17.71 17.00
CA TYR A 6 -17.79 18.53 15.92
C TYR A 6 -16.75 17.70 15.14
N LYS A 7 -17.24 16.78 14.29
CA LYS A 7 -16.38 16.29 13.20
C LYS A 7 -16.26 17.44 12.20
N ALA A 8 -15.03 17.94 12.04
CA ALA A 8 -14.68 18.95 11.05
C ALA A 8 -14.96 18.41 9.63
N TYR A 9 -16.12 18.75 9.09
CA TYR A 9 -16.46 18.53 7.68
C TYR A 9 -15.67 19.51 6.82
N GLY A 10 -14.77 18.98 5.98
CA GLY A 10 -14.47 19.59 4.68
C GLY A 10 -13.28 20.55 4.64
N GLN A 11 -12.06 20.04 4.82
CA GLN A 11 -10.91 20.67 4.17
C GLN A 11 -10.73 20.02 2.78
N ALA A 12 -10.82 20.82 1.72
CA ALA A 12 -10.61 20.34 0.37
C ALA A 12 -9.16 19.82 0.22
N PRO A 13 -8.93 18.58 -0.26
CA PRO A 13 -7.58 18.05 -0.37
C PRO A 13 -6.76 18.89 -1.34
N SER A 14 -5.56 19.30 -0.89
CA SER A 14 -4.60 20.05 -1.70
C SER A 14 -4.27 19.30 -3.00
N ARG A 15 -3.83 20.04 -4.04
CA ARG A 15 -3.46 19.43 -5.32
C ARG A 15 -2.40 18.32 -5.16
N SER A 16 -1.46 18.50 -4.24
CA SER A 16 -0.46 17.49 -3.88
C SER A 16 -1.11 16.24 -3.24
N SER A 17 -2.05 16.43 -2.30
CA SER A 17 -2.80 15.32 -1.69
C SER A 17 -3.57 14.49 -2.72
N LYS A 18 -4.22 15.14 -3.70
CA LYS A 18 -4.90 14.45 -4.81
C LYS A 18 -3.92 13.63 -5.67
N GLY A 19 -2.73 14.17 -5.93
CA GLY A 19 -1.66 13.47 -6.64
C GLY A 19 -1.17 12.22 -5.90
N HIS A 20 -0.87 12.36 -4.61
CA HIS A 20 -0.48 11.23 -3.76
C HIS A 20 -1.57 10.16 -3.69
N LEU A 21 -2.84 10.56 -3.58
CA LEU A 21 -3.97 9.62 -3.59
C LEU A 21 -4.07 8.86 -4.91
N LYS A 22 -3.90 9.54 -6.05
CA LYS A 22 -3.91 8.90 -7.38
C LYS A 22 -2.81 7.84 -7.48
N VAL A 23 -1.57 8.18 -7.10
CA VAL A 23 -0.45 7.24 -7.11
C VAL A 23 -0.69 6.07 -6.15
N SER A 24 -1.23 6.34 -4.97
CA SER A 24 -1.55 5.29 -3.98
C SER A 24 -2.56 4.29 -4.53
N ARG A 25 -3.64 4.77 -5.16
CA ARG A 25 -4.66 3.92 -5.78
C ARG A 25 -4.08 3.08 -6.91
N GLN A 26 -3.27 3.68 -7.77
CA GLN A 26 -2.62 2.95 -8.87
C GLN A 26 -1.71 1.82 -8.38
N ARG A 27 -0.95 2.06 -7.32
CA ARG A 27 -0.11 1.01 -6.71
C ARG A 27 -0.94 -0.13 -6.13
N GLU A 28 -2.05 0.21 -5.47
CA GLU A 28 -2.96 -0.78 -4.91
C GLU A 28 -3.62 -1.65 -5.99
N GLU A 29 -4.15 -1.04 -7.05
CA GLU A 29 -4.75 -1.76 -8.17
C GLU A 29 -3.74 -2.69 -8.86
N PHE A 30 -2.51 -2.20 -9.09
CA PHE A 30 -1.45 -3.02 -9.66
C PHE A 30 -1.08 -4.24 -8.80
N ALA A 31 -1.03 -4.06 -7.48
CA ALA A 31 -0.77 -5.17 -6.55
C ALA A 31 -1.91 -6.21 -6.60
N LYS A 32 -3.17 -5.77 -6.62
CA LYS A 32 -4.35 -6.65 -6.74
C LYS A 32 -4.36 -7.42 -8.04
N GLU A 33 -4.15 -6.76 -9.17
CA GLU A 33 -4.14 -7.39 -10.50
C GLU A 33 -3.08 -8.49 -10.57
N LYS A 34 -1.86 -8.21 -10.08
CA LYS A 34 -0.78 -9.20 -10.02
C LYS A 34 -1.11 -10.36 -9.09
N ALA A 35 -1.62 -10.09 -7.89
CA ALA A 35 -2.00 -11.13 -6.94
C ALA A 35 -3.08 -12.04 -7.54
N LEU A 36 -4.12 -11.46 -8.15
CA LEU A 36 -5.19 -12.19 -8.81
C LEU A 36 -4.65 -13.09 -9.92
N ARG A 37 -3.77 -12.57 -10.77
CA ARG A 37 -3.15 -13.37 -11.85
C ARG A 37 -2.35 -14.54 -11.31
N ILE A 38 -1.59 -14.35 -10.23
CA ILE A 38 -0.82 -15.44 -9.61
C ILE A 38 -1.77 -16.50 -9.05
N ILE A 39 -2.80 -16.10 -8.31
CA ILE A 39 -3.78 -17.02 -7.73
C ILE A 39 -4.54 -17.80 -8.81
N GLN A 40 -4.93 -17.15 -9.90
CA GLN A 40 -5.68 -17.81 -10.98
C GLN A 40 -4.83 -18.78 -11.81
N SER A 41 -3.52 -18.60 -11.85
CA SER A 41 -2.61 -19.41 -12.67
C SER A 41 -1.92 -20.54 -11.91
N ASN A 42 -2.14 -20.64 -10.59
CA ASN A 42 -1.45 -21.62 -9.73
C ASN A 42 -2.46 -22.29 -8.80
N ASP A 43 -2.42 -23.62 -8.75
CA ASP A 43 -3.28 -24.41 -7.84
C ASP A 43 -2.87 -24.26 -6.37
N LEU A 44 -1.61 -23.89 -6.11
CA LEU A 44 -1.06 -23.66 -4.78
C LEU A 44 -0.12 -22.46 -4.78
N VAL A 45 -0.32 -21.54 -3.83
CA VAL A 45 0.53 -20.37 -3.64
C VAL A 45 1.09 -20.38 -2.22
N ALA A 46 2.42 -20.36 -2.09
CA ALA A 46 3.11 -20.21 -0.82
C ALA A 46 3.87 -18.88 -0.78
N TYR A 47 3.86 -18.21 0.37
CA TYR A 47 4.65 -17.00 0.59
C TYR A 47 5.44 -17.11 1.89
N GLN A 48 6.59 -16.46 1.93
CA GLN A 48 7.43 -16.38 3.13
C GLN A 48 7.13 -15.09 3.89
N ASP A 49 6.94 -15.19 5.21
CA ASP A 49 6.81 -14.01 6.05
C ASP A 49 8.18 -13.38 6.32
N LEU A 50 8.56 -12.45 5.45
CA LEU A 50 9.79 -11.69 5.58
C LEU A 50 9.56 -10.45 6.44
N LYS A 51 10.51 -10.21 7.36
CA LYS A 51 10.58 -8.98 8.16
C LYS A 51 11.09 -7.81 7.31
N VAL A 52 10.28 -7.36 6.35
CA VAL A 52 10.58 -6.29 5.38
C VAL A 52 11.12 -5.03 6.06
N LYS A 53 10.60 -4.66 7.24
CA LYS A 53 11.10 -3.51 8.03
C LYS A 53 12.61 -3.58 8.31
N ASN A 54 13.15 -4.78 8.52
CA ASN A 54 14.58 -4.97 8.76
C ASN A 54 15.38 -4.90 7.45
N LEU A 55 14.81 -5.39 6.34
CA LEU A 55 15.47 -5.37 5.03
C LEU A 55 15.63 -3.94 4.49
N VAL A 56 14.63 -3.08 4.71
CA VAL A 56 14.67 -1.66 4.29
C VAL A 56 15.72 -0.85 5.05
N ARG A 57 16.25 -1.34 6.17
CA ARG A 57 17.36 -0.67 6.88
C ARG A 57 18.67 -0.67 6.09
N ASN A 58 18.83 -1.60 5.15
CA ASN A 58 19.96 -1.58 4.23
C ASN A 58 19.73 -0.48 3.18
N SER A 59 20.41 0.66 3.31
CA SER A 59 20.25 1.83 2.44
C SER A 59 20.47 1.53 0.95
N LYS A 60 21.33 0.56 0.62
CA LYS A 60 21.60 0.14 -0.76
C LYS A 60 20.42 -0.61 -1.38
N LEU A 61 19.63 -1.31 -0.57
CA LEU A 61 18.49 -2.13 -1.00
C LEU A 61 17.13 -1.47 -0.72
N ALA A 62 17.10 -0.45 0.14
CA ALA A 62 15.88 0.19 0.62
C ALA A 62 14.97 0.66 -0.53
N LYS A 63 15.56 1.26 -1.57
CA LYS A 63 14.81 1.72 -2.75
C LYS A 63 14.16 0.54 -3.47
N SER A 64 14.95 -0.45 -3.88
CA SER A 64 14.45 -1.62 -4.60
C SER A 64 13.41 -2.39 -3.79
N ILE A 65 13.60 -2.56 -2.48
CA ILE A 65 12.63 -3.25 -1.61
C ILE A 65 11.32 -2.47 -1.53
N ASN A 66 11.37 -1.14 -1.39
CA ASN A 66 10.17 -0.30 -1.37
C ASN A 66 9.46 -0.27 -2.73
N ASP A 67 10.22 -0.30 -3.84
CA ASP A 67 9.68 -0.29 -5.19
C ASP A 67 8.84 -1.56 -5.48
N VAL A 68 9.21 -2.72 -4.92
CA VAL A 68 8.44 -3.97 -5.08
C VAL A 68 7.15 -3.97 -4.22
N ALA A 69 7.01 -3.02 -3.30
CA ALA A 69 5.81 -2.79 -2.51
C ALA A 69 5.29 -4.03 -1.74
N TRP A 70 6.19 -4.88 -1.22
CA TRP A 70 5.88 -6.10 -0.46
C TRP A 70 4.81 -5.96 0.63
N SER A 71 4.72 -4.80 1.28
CA SER A 71 3.69 -4.54 2.30
C SER A 71 2.27 -4.44 1.74
N GLN A 72 2.11 -4.17 0.44
CA GLN A 72 0.79 -4.05 -0.20
C GLN A 72 0.14 -5.41 -0.44
N LEU A 73 0.94 -6.46 -0.63
CA LEU A 73 0.47 -7.83 -0.80
C LEU A 73 0.04 -8.51 0.52
N ARG A 74 0.30 -7.87 1.66
CA ARG A 74 -0.07 -8.38 3.00
C ARG A 74 -1.33 -7.74 3.58
N LYS A 75 -1.93 -6.78 2.89
CA LYS A 75 -3.21 -6.18 3.29
C LYS A 75 -4.34 -7.08 2.83
#